data_AF-A0A8T4U6C9-F1
#
_entry.id   AF-A0A8T4U6C9-F1
#
_cell.length_a   1.000
_cell.length_b   1.000
_cell.length_c   1.000
_cell.angle_alpha   90.00
_cell.angle_beta   90.00
_cell.angle_gamma   90.00
#
_symmetry.space_group_name_H-M   'P 1'
#
loop_
_entity.id
_entity.type
_entity.pdbx_description
1 polymer ?
#
loop_
_entity_poly.entity_id
_entity_poly.type
_entity_poly.pdbx_seq_one_letter_code
_entity_poly.pdbx_strand_id
1 'polypeptide(L)'
;MRKTKEQLERDIELGEKDEDIYTGEGREVAEDEDEISDVEEGFMEGYEEDENAAKCAKCRKILGEDFIEEEIDGEMLRFCSEKCALKYG
;
A
#
# COMPACT_ATOMS: atom_id res chain seq x y z
N MET A 1 30.67 18.57 -27.25
CA MET A 1 31.02 17.44 -26.36
C MET A 1 29.72 16.68 -26.11
N ARG A 2 29.69 15.35 -26.30
CA ARG A 2 28.51 14.56 -25.95
C ARG A 2 28.56 14.33 -24.44
N LYS A 3 27.47 14.63 -23.71
CA LYS A 3 27.35 14.32 -22.28
C LYS A 3 27.25 12.81 -22.12
N THR A 4 27.73 12.27 -21.02
CA THR A 4 27.54 10.84 -20.68
C THR A 4 26.15 10.65 -20.08
N LYS A 5 25.64 9.42 -20.10
CA LYS A 5 24.34 9.05 -19.51
C LYS A 5 24.20 9.53 -18.06
N GLU A 6 25.21 9.27 -17.23
CA GLU A 6 25.27 9.74 -15.82
C GLU A 6 25.21 11.27 -15.66
N GLN A 7 25.71 12.03 -16.65
CA GLN A 7 25.60 13.49 -16.63
C GLN A 7 24.20 13.95 -17.02
N LEU A 8 23.53 13.20 -17.90
CA LEU A 8 22.19 13.52 -18.34
C LEU A 8 21.16 13.27 -17.23
N GLU A 9 21.26 12.14 -16.53
CA GLU A 9 20.43 11.78 -15.37
C GLU A 9 20.51 12.84 -14.29
N ARG A 10 21.73 13.22 -13.88
CA ARG A 10 21.94 14.26 -12.88
C ARG A 10 21.35 15.62 -13.28
N ASP A 11 21.48 15.99 -14.55
CA ASP A 11 20.93 17.27 -15.04
C ASP A 11 19.38 17.26 -15.02
N ILE A 12 18.75 16.10 -15.22
CA ILE A 12 17.29 15.91 -15.10
C ILE A 12 16.88 15.98 -13.63
N GLU A 13 17.57 15.26 -12.73
CA GLU A 13 17.32 15.29 -11.28
C GLU A 13 17.46 16.70 -10.68
N LEU A 14 18.46 17.48 -11.13
CA LEU A 14 18.70 18.86 -10.69
C LEU A 14 17.75 19.87 -11.35
N GLY A 15 16.93 19.45 -12.31
CA GLY A 15 16.04 20.32 -13.08
C GLY A 15 16.78 21.29 -14.02
N GLU A 16 18.05 21.00 -14.36
CA GLU A 16 18.82 21.75 -15.34
C GLU A 16 18.40 21.39 -16.79
N LYS A 17 17.72 20.25 -16.97
CA LYS A 17 17.20 19.80 -18.26
C LYS A 17 15.88 19.04 -18.08
N ASP A 18 14.91 19.32 -18.94
CA ASP A 18 13.67 18.53 -18.98
C ASP A 18 13.92 17.12 -19.52
N GLU A 19 13.26 16.14 -18.91
CA GLU A 19 13.21 14.78 -19.42
C GLU A 19 12.43 14.74 -20.74
N ASP A 20 13.07 14.24 -21.81
CA ASP A 20 12.45 14.09 -23.13
C ASP A 20 12.49 12.63 -23.61
N ILE A 21 11.43 11.90 -23.28
CA ILE A 21 11.21 10.48 -23.63
C ILE A 21 11.15 10.21 -25.15
N TYR A 22 11.04 11.26 -25.98
CA TYR A 22 11.04 11.12 -27.44
C TYR A 22 12.46 11.12 -28.02
N THR A 23 13.47 11.38 -27.19
CA THR A 23 14.89 11.23 -27.54
C THR A 23 15.39 9.84 -27.18
N GLY A 24 16.38 9.33 -27.93
CA GLY A 24 16.96 8.02 -27.63
C GLY A 24 17.62 7.95 -26.24
N GLU A 25 18.20 9.06 -25.79
CA GLU A 25 18.84 9.17 -24.48
C GLU A 25 17.80 9.31 -23.35
N GLY A 26 16.72 10.07 -23.54
CA GLY A 26 15.66 10.22 -22.53
C GLY A 26 14.79 8.96 -22.38
N ARG A 27 14.62 8.17 -23.45
CA ARG A 27 13.97 6.86 -23.34
C ARG A 27 14.76 5.90 -22.45
N GLU A 28 16.09 5.86 -22.60
CA GLU A 28 16.95 4.96 -21.83
C GLU A 28 16.92 5.30 -20.33
N VAL A 29 16.83 6.59 -19.98
CA VAL A 29 16.72 7.06 -18.60
C VAL A 29 15.35 6.69 -18.01
N ALA A 30 14.26 6.95 -18.74
CA ALA A 30 12.91 6.62 -18.29
C ALA A 30 12.66 5.11 -18.13
N GLU A 31 13.32 4.27 -18.92
CA GLU A 31 13.26 2.80 -18.80
C GLU A 31 14.00 2.28 -17.54
N ASP A 32 15.02 2.99 -17.04
CA ASP A 32 15.74 2.63 -15.81
C ASP A 32 15.00 3.08 -14.53
N GLU A 33 14.14 4.10 -14.60
CA GLU A 33 13.28 4.55 -13.48
C GLU A 33 11.97 3.75 -13.34
N ASP A 34 11.71 2.76 -14.21
CA ASP A 34 10.51 1.91 -14.21
C ASP A 34 10.53 0.82 -13.11
N GLU A 35 11.52 0.86 -12.20
CA GLU A 35 11.58 0.00 -11.03
C GLU A 35 10.65 0.56 -9.94
N ILE A 36 9.42 0.06 -9.92
CA ILE A 36 8.38 0.40 -8.94
C ILE A 36 8.95 0.22 -7.53
N SER A 37 8.96 1.31 -6.76
CA SER A 37 9.37 1.24 -5.36
C SER A 37 8.36 0.43 -4.52
N ASP A 38 8.80 -0.19 -3.42
CA ASP A 38 7.91 -0.91 -2.47
C ASP A 38 6.70 -0.06 -2.02
N VAL A 39 6.86 1.27 -2.03
CA VAL A 39 5.84 2.25 -1.66
C VAL A 39 4.78 2.43 -2.76
N GLU A 40 5.19 2.39 -4.04
CA GLU A 40 4.28 2.48 -5.19
C GLU A 40 3.53 1.18 -5.42
N GLU A 41 4.13 0.02 -5.12
CA GLU A 41 3.44 -1.27 -5.14
C GLU A 41 2.28 -1.30 -4.14
N GLY A 42 2.50 -0.79 -2.92
CA GLY A 42 1.45 -0.63 -1.91
C GLY A 42 0.33 0.36 -2.30
N PHE A 43 0.61 1.30 -3.20
CA PHE A 43 -0.41 2.21 -3.76
C PHE A 43 -1.22 1.54 -4.88
N MET A 44 -0.60 0.64 -5.65
CA MET A 44 -1.25 -0.11 -6.74
C MET A 44 -2.17 -1.23 -6.26
N GLU A 45 -1.92 -1.82 -5.09
CA GLU A 45 -2.80 -2.86 -4.54
C GLU A 45 -4.19 -2.35 -4.16
N GLY A 46 -4.38 -1.03 -4.06
CA GLY A 46 -5.64 -0.44 -3.65
C GLY A 46 -5.90 -0.70 -2.17
N TYR A 47 -5.98 0.36 -1.37
CA TYR A 47 -6.34 0.22 0.03
C TYR A 47 -7.80 -0.25 0.13
N GLU A 48 -8.02 -1.55 0.23
CA GLU A 48 -9.34 -2.14 0.42
C GLU A 48 -9.78 -1.94 1.89
N GLU A 49 -10.30 -0.74 2.17
CA GLU A 49 -10.82 -0.35 3.49
C GLU A 49 -11.92 -1.31 3.99
N ASP A 50 -12.68 -1.93 3.08
CA ASP A 50 -13.79 -2.85 3.39
C ASP A 50 -13.36 -4.31 3.66
N GLU A 51 -12.23 -4.75 3.10
CA GLU A 51 -11.77 -6.14 3.27
C GLU A 51 -11.10 -6.36 4.64
N ASN A 52 -10.40 -5.33 5.13
CA ASN A 52 -9.76 -5.33 6.45
C ASN A 52 -10.69 -4.89 7.59
N ALA A 53 -11.96 -4.58 7.30
CA ALA A 53 -12.90 -4.17 8.33
C ALA A 53 -13.15 -5.31 9.33
N ALA A 54 -12.78 -5.08 10.59
CA ALA A 54 -12.95 -6.06 11.66
C ALA A 54 -14.43 -6.48 11.77
N LYS A 55 -14.72 -7.78 11.70
CA LYS A 55 -16.09 -8.33 11.76
C LYS A 55 -16.31 -9.06 13.06
N CYS A 56 -17.51 -8.92 13.63
CA CYS A 56 -17.92 -9.70 14.80
C CYS A 56 -17.91 -11.20 14.48
N ALA A 57 -17.20 -12.01 15.28
CA ALA A 57 -17.08 -13.44 15.06
C ALA A 57 -18.44 -14.17 15.12
N LYS A 58 -19.41 -13.64 15.88
CA LYS A 58 -20.75 -14.22 16.03
C LYS A 58 -21.75 -13.76 14.97
N CYS A 59 -21.94 -12.45 14.83
CA CYS A 59 -23.03 -11.89 14.00
C CYS A 59 -22.55 -11.32 12.66
N ARG A 60 -21.23 -11.34 12.38
CA ARG A 60 -20.59 -10.83 11.16
C ARG A 60 -20.83 -9.35 10.87
N LYS A 61 -21.38 -8.60 11.83
CA LYS A 61 -21.50 -7.14 11.74
C LYS A 61 -20.10 -6.51 11.70
N ILE A 62 -19.93 -5.50 10.85
CA ILE A 62 -18.74 -4.64 10.86
C ILE A 62 -18.60 -3.97 12.23
N LEU A 63 -17.41 -4.07 12.79
CA LEU A 63 -17.00 -3.44 14.04
C LEU A 63 -16.41 -2.07 13.73
N GLY A 64 -16.78 -1.07 14.55
CA GLY A 64 -16.10 0.22 14.56
C GLY A 64 -14.94 0.20 15.54
N GLU A 65 -14.67 1.35 16.15
CA GLU A 65 -13.61 1.52 17.15
C GLU A 65 -13.94 0.83 18.50
N ASP A 66 -15.24 0.70 18.83
CA ASP A 66 -15.73 0.04 20.05
C ASP A 66 -16.07 -1.44 19.77
N PHE A 67 -15.20 -2.35 20.21
CA PHE A 67 -15.42 -3.79 20.17
C PHE A 67 -14.77 -4.49 21.37
N ILE A 68 -15.15 -5.74 21.59
CA ILE A 68 -14.64 -6.58 22.67
C ILE A 68 -13.76 -7.66 22.07
N GLU A 69 -12.57 -7.84 22.62
CA GLU A 69 -11.64 -8.92 22.25
C GLU A 69 -11.64 -9.98 23.35
N GLU A 70 -11.80 -11.24 22.96
CA GLU A 70 -11.81 -12.38 23.88
C GLU A 70 -11.08 -13.57 23.24
N GLU A 71 -10.26 -14.27 24.03
CA GLU A 71 -9.57 -15.48 23.59
C GLU A 71 -10.48 -16.69 23.79
N ILE A 72 -10.87 -17.34 22.70
CA ILE A 72 -11.72 -18.54 22.72
C ILE A 72 -11.03 -19.58 21.83
N ASP A 73 -10.85 -20.79 22.35
CA ASP A 73 -10.14 -21.89 21.66
C ASP A 73 -8.70 -21.54 21.19
N GLY A 74 -8.05 -20.58 21.86
CA GLY A 74 -6.69 -20.11 21.53
C GLY A 74 -6.64 -19.12 20.36
N GLU A 75 -7.79 -18.67 19.85
CA GLU A 75 -7.90 -17.61 18.85
C GLU A 75 -8.43 -16.33 19.48
N MET A 76 -7.80 -15.19 19.16
CA MET A 76 -8.27 -13.86 19.56
C MET A 76 -9.45 -13.44 18.68
N LEU A 77 -10.66 -13.45 19.24
CA LEU A 77 -11.89 -13.13 18.51
C LEU A 77 -12.46 -11.78 18.94
N ARG A 78 -13.10 -11.09 17.97
CA ARG A 78 -13.70 -9.77 18.17
C ARG A 78 -15.22 -9.82 18.14
N PHE A 79 -15.87 -9.07 19.02
CA PHE A 79 -17.32 -9.05 19.18
C PHE A 79 -17.89 -7.65 19.27
N CYS A 80 -19.10 -7.46 18.73
CA CYS A 80 -19.80 -6.17 18.76
C CYS A 80 -20.48 -5.85 20.11
N SER A 81 -20.49 -6.81 21.05
CA SER A 81 -21.11 -6.68 22.37
C SER A 81 -20.75 -7.87 23.26
N GLU A 82 -20.79 -7.69 24.59
CA GLU A 82 -20.53 -8.76 25.57
C GLU A 82 -21.49 -9.94 25.37
N LYS A 83 -22.74 -9.65 24.97
CA LYS A 83 -23.75 -10.68 24.64
C LYS A 83 -23.33 -11.56 23.46
N CYS A 84 -22.49 -11.05 22.55
CA CYS A 84 -21.98 -11.85 21.43
C CYS A 84 -20.80 -12.71 21.87
N ALA A 85 -19.89 -12.18 22.69
CA ALA A 85 -18.79 -12.94 23.27
C ALA A 85 -19.30 -14.11 24.14
N LEU A 86 -20.19 -13.81 25.11
CA LEU A 86 -20.79 -14.78 26.04
C LEU A 86 -21.62 -15.89 25.40
N LYS A 87 -22.10 -15.70 24.17
CA LYS A 87 -22.85 -16.72 23.43
C LYS A 87 -21.97 -17.48 22.43
N TYR A 88 -20.70 -17.08 22.27
CA TYR A 88 -19.76 -17.70 21.36
C TYR A 88 -18.96 -18.78 22.07
N GLY A 89 -18.46 -18.48 23.27
CA GLY A 89 -18.05 -19.49 24.26
C GLY A 89 -19.23 -20.25 24.84
#